data_AF-A0A7S0ECQ7-F1
#
_entry.id   AF-A0A7S0ECQ7-F1
#
_cell.length_a   1.000
_cell.length_b   1.000
_cell.length_c   1.000
_cell.angle_alpha   90.00
_cell.angle_beta   90.00
_cell.angle_gamma   90.00
#
_symmetry.space_group_name_H-M   'P 1'
#
loop_
_entity.id
_entity.type
_entity.pdbx_description
1 polymer ?
#
loop_
_entity_poly.entity_id
_entity_poly.type
_entity_poly.pdbx_seq_one_letter_code
_entity_poly.pdbx_strand_id
1 'polypeptide(L)'
;CVPLIMAAARAELAVAAGKFIDSTPTPFHLCAQGAALLRAAGFVELVETEAWRPLLKAGGNYFYVRGGTLVAFAVGAGFVAGGGFSIVGAHTDSPVLKLKPCSKKSVKGYQQIDVEAYGGGLWHTWFDRELSVAGAVIVRQPGGAFQKRLVCVRRPLLRIPNLCIHLQTADERAKFGVNKETHLQPILGMVSEALNKPAAA
;
A
#
# COMPACT_ATOMS: atom_id res chain seq x y z
N CYS A 1 -38.44 13.00 3.51
CA CYS A 1 -37.21 13.76 3.88
C CYS A 1 -36.10 12.89 4.46
N VAL A 2 -36.33 12.09 5.50
CA VAL A 2 -35.30 11.21 6.13
C VAL A 2 -34.62 10.22 5.16
N PRO A 3 -35.34 9.53 4.24
CA PRO A 3 -34.70 8.59 3.31
C PRO A 3 -33.75 9.26 2.32
N LEU A 4 -34.08 10.48 1.88
CA LEU A 4 -33.26 11.28 0.98
C LEU A 4 -32.00 11.81 1.67
N ILE A 5 -32.11 12.25 2.92
CA ILE A 5 -30.95 12.69 3.73
C ILE A 5 -30.00 11.52 4.01
N MET A 6 -30.54 10.33 4.32
CA MET A 6 -29.73 9.12 4.50
C MET A 6 -29.05 8.66 3.19
N ALA A 7 -29.71 8.80 2.04
CA ALA A 7 -29.11 8.49 0.75
C ALA A 7 -27.95 9.44 0.40
N ALA A 8 -28.13 10.74 0.64
CA ALA A 8 -27.07 11.74 0.43
C ALA A 8 -25.85 11.48 1.34
N ALA A 9 -26.07 11.23 2.63
CA ALA A 9 -24.99 10.92 3.58
C ALA A 9 -24.21 9.65 3.20
N ARG A 10 -24.88 8.62 2.65
CA ARG A 10 -24.22 7.40 2.16
C ARG A 10 -23.34 7.68 0.95
N ALA A 11 -23.82 8.52 0.01
CA ALA A 11 -23.06 8.89 -1.17
C ALA A 11 -21.80 9.67 -0.80
N GLU A 12 -21.90 10.62 0.13
CA GLU A 12 -20.76 11.38 0.63
C GLU A 12 -19.71 10.48 1.30
N LEU A 13 -20.16 9.52 2.13
CA LEU A 13 -19.27 8.56 2.77
C LEU A 13 -18.57 7.67 1.73
N ALA A 14 -19.27 7.19 0.71
CA ALA A 14 -18.69 6.37 -0.35
C ALA A 14 -17.62 7.13 -1.14
N VAL A 15 -17.88 8.40 -1.47
CA VAL A 15 -16.90 9.27 -2.13
C VAL A 15 -15.68 9.52 -1.23
N ALA A 16 -15.90 9.77 0.06
CA ALA A 16 -14.81 9.94 1.02
C ALA A 16 -13.97 8.67 1.16
N ALA A 17 -14.61 7.49 1.21
CA ALA A 17 -13.94 6.20 1.26
C ALA A 17 -13.10 5.94 0.00
N GLY A 18 -13.64 6.24 -1.19
CA GLY A 18 -12.89 6.13 -2.44
C GLY A 18 -11.64 7.01 -2.46
N LYS A 19 -11.78 8.28 -2.08
CA LYS A 19 -10.63 9.20 -1.94
C LYS A 19 -9.61 8.71 -0.92
N PHE A 20 -10.07 8.13 0.19
CA PHE A 20 -9.19 7.56 1.19
C PHE A 20 -8.36 6.41 0.57
N ILE A 21 -9.01 5.45 -0.09
CA ILE A 21 -8.37 4.32 -0.77
C ILE A 21 -7.32 4.80 -1.79
N ASP A 22 -7.68 5.77 -2.65
CA ASP A 22 -6.77 6.33 -3.67
C ASP A 22 -5.55 7.06 -3.08
N SER A 23 -5.70 7.58 -1.86
CA SER A 23 -4.62 8.25 -1.13
C SER A 23 -3.73 7.28 -0.34
N THR A 24 -4.17 6.05 -0.11
CA THR A 24 -3.52 5.07 0.75
C THR A 24 -3.10 3.78 0.03
N PRO A 25 -2.21 3.85 -0.99
CA PRO A 25 -1.85 2.68 -1.81
C PRO A 25 -1.07 1.60 -1.06
N THR A 26 -0.60 1.86 0.17
CA THR A 26 0.10 0.89 1.02
C THR A 26 -0.29 1.05 2.48
N PRO A 27 -0.05 0.04 3.34
CA PRO A 27 -0.28 0.14 4.78
C PRO A 27 0.37 1.37 5.43
N PHE A 28 1.57 1.75 4.95
CA PHE A 28 2.27 2.91 5.47
C PHE A 28 1.58 4.23 5.13
N HIS A 29 1.00 4.35 3.93
CA HIS A 29 0.22 5.52 3.54
C HIS A 29 -1.11 5.57 4.31
N LEU A 30 -1.74 4.40 4.53
CA LEU A 30 -2.95 4.29 5.35
C LEU A 30 -2.69 4.78 6.77
N CYS A 31 -1.63 4.31 7.43
CA CYS A 31 -1.29 4.79 8.77
C CYS A 31 -0.98 6.28 8.81
N ALA A 32 -0.27 6.81 7.81
CA ALA A 32 0.03 8.25 7.73
C ALA A 32 -1.24 9.09 7.58
N GLN A 33 -2.15 8.68 6.69
CA GLN A 33 -3.43 9.36 6.46
C GLN A 33 -4.35 9.22 7.67
N GLY A 34 -4.44 8.03 8.27
CA GLY A 34 -5.23 7.79 9.48
C GLY A 34 -4.72 8.60 10.67
N ALA A 35 -3.40 8.68 10.85
CA ALA A 35 -2.79 9.55 11.87
C ALA A 35 -3.12 11.02 11.62
N ALA A 36 -3.10 11.49 10.37
CA ALA A 36 -3.49 12.85 10.04
C ALA A 36 -4.97 13.14 10.39
N LEU A 37 -5.87 12.22 10.07
CA LEU A 37 -7.29 12.32 10.43
C LEU A 37 -7.49 12.34 11.96
N LEU A 38 -6.78 11.48 12.70
CA LEU A 38 -6.88 11.42 14.15
C LEU A 38 -6.35 12.70 14.81
N ARG A 39 -5.22 13.24 14.33
CA ARG A 39 -4.71 14.54 14.80
C ARG A 39 -5.71 15.67 14.52
N ALA A 40 -6.32 15.69 13.33
CA ALA A 40 -7.35 16.67 12.98
C ALA A 40 -8.60 16.54 13.88
N ALA A 41 -8.90 15.33 14.36
CA ALA A 41 -9.96 15.06 15.33
C ALA A 41 -9.55 15.31 16.80
N GLY A 42 -8.35 15.84 17.05
CA GLY A 42 -7.87 16.18 18.40
C GLY A 42 -7.29 15.02 19.20
N PHE A 43 -6.96 13.89 18.57
CA PHE A 43 -6.24 12.81 19.24
C PHE A 43 -4.77 13.17 19.43
N VAL A 44 -4.21 12.74 20.56
CA VAL A 44 -2.79 12.89 20.89
C VAL A 44 -2.01 11.67 20.39
N GLU A 45 -0.96 11.91 19.61
CA GLU A 45 -0.04 10.86 19.18
C GLU A 45 0.90 10.46 20.32
N LEU A 46 1.00 9.16 20.58
CA LEU A 46 1.89 8.58 21.57
C LEU A 46 3.11 7.97 20.87
N VAL A 47 4.30 8.27 21.40
CA VAL A 47 5.56 7.65 20.96
C VAL A 47 5.77 6.36 21.73
N GLU A 48 5.85 5.22 21.03
CA GLU A 48 5.91 3.88 21.64
C GLU A 48 7.15 3.67 22.56
N THR A 49 8.20 4.47 22.38
CA THR A 49 9.40 4.45 23.24
C THR A 49 9.32 5.33 24.48
N GLU A 50 8.25 6.11 24.65
CA GLU A 50 8.06 7.00 25.80
C GLU A 50 7.13 6.39 26.87
N ALA A 51 7.23 6.86 28.10
CA ALA A 51 6.32 6.45 29.16
C ALA A 51 4.94 7.09 28.95
N TRP A 52 3.91 6.27 28.69
CA TRP A 52 2.57 6.78 28.42
C TRP A 52 1.76 7.14 29.66
N ARG A 53 1.99 6.47 30.80
CA ARG A 53 1.18 6.65 32.03
C ARG A 53 1.00 8.12 32.44
N PRO A 54 2.02 9.00 32.39
CA PRO A 54 1.85 10.42 32.71
C PRO A 54 1.00 11.21 31.70
N LEU A 55 0.85 10.69 30.48
CA LEU A 55 0.15 11.34 29.37
C LEU A 55 -1.34 10.96 29.31
N LEU A 56 -1.69 9.77 29.81
CA LEU A 56 -3.05 9.22 29.75
C LEU A 56 -3.96 9.86 30.81
N LYS A 57 -5.11 10.37 30.36
CA LYS A 57 -6.13 11.02 31.19
C LYS A 57 -7.50 10.45 30.85
N ALA A 58 -8.37 10.37 31.86
CA ALA A 58 -9.78 10.10 31.64
C ALA A 58 -10.39 11.17 30.72
N GLY A 59 -11.19 10.74 29.73
CA GLY A 59 -11.71 11.61 28.66
C GLY A 59 -10.73 11.91 27.54
N GLY A 60 -9.49 11.41 27.60
CA GLY A 60 -8.45 11.65 26.60
C GLY A 60 -8.55 10.72 25.38
N ASN A 61 -8.15 11.23 24.22
CA ASN A 61 -8.11 10.50 22.95
C ASN A 61 -6.67 10.36 22.47
N TYR A 62 -6.26 9.14 22.15
CA TYR A 62 -4.86 8.80 21.88
C TYR A 62 -4.71 7.86 20.71
N PHE A 63 -3.56 7.90 20.04
CA PHE A 63 -3.20 6.89 19.04
C PHE A 63 -1.69 6.69 18.97
N TYR A 64 -1.28 5.58 18.41
CA TYR A 64 0.12 5.35 18.03
C TYR A 64 0.21 4.59 16.71
N VAL A 65 1.33 4.74 16.01
CA VAL A 65 1.64 4.04 14.76
C VAL A 65 2.87 3.19 14.95
N ARG A 66 2.76 1.89 14.65
CA ARG A 66 3.90 0.97 14.60
C ARG A 66 4.00 0.35 13.22
N GLY A 67 4.99 0.78 12.44
CA GLY A 67 5.17 0.28 11.08
C GLY A 67 3.98 0.59 10.18
N GLY A 68 3.22 -0.45 9.80
CA GLY A 68 1.98 -0.39 9.01
C GLY A 68 0.72 -0.61 9.84
N THR A 69 0.79 -0.52 11.17
CA THR A 69 -0.34 -0.66 12.09
C THR A 69 -0.64 0.67 12.76
N LEU A 70 -1.93 1.02 12.85
CA LEU A 70 -2.45 2.18 13.56
C LEU A 70 -3.40 1.70 14.65
N VAL A 71 -3.19 2.15 15.88
CA VAL A 71 -4.09 1.88 17.00
C VAL A 71 -4.54 3.21 17.56
N ALA A 72 -5.85 3.42 17.64
CA ALA A 72 -6.48 4.59 18.24
C ALA A 72 -7.43 4.15 19.35
N PHE A 73 -7.46 4.90 20.45
CA PHE A 73 -8.30 4.61 21.59
C PHE A 73 -8.74 5.89 22.29
N ALA A 74 -9.96 5.85 22.84
CA ALA A 74 -10.52 6.91 23.68
C ALA A 74 -10.67 6.37 25.10
N VAL A 75 -10.11 7.07 26.08
CA VAL A 75 -10.26 6.71 27.49
C VAL A 75 -11.55 7.35 27.99
N GLY A 76 -12.54 6.54 28.35
CA GLY A 76 -13.81 7.04 28.87
C GLY A 76 -13.62 7.92 30.12
N ALA A 77 -14.47 8.94 30.29
CA ALA A 77 -14.38 9.86 31.44
C ALA A 77 -14.55 9.14 32.80
N GLY A 78 -15.32 8.06 32.84
CA GLY A 78 -15.50 7.19 34.02
C GLY A 78 -14.65 5.93 34.02
N PHE A 79 -13.65 5.82 33.12
CA PHE A 79 -12.79 4.65 33.07
C PHE A 79 -11.90 4.56 34.31
N VAL A 80 -11.86 3.38 34.91
CA VAL A 80 -10.94 3.02 35.99
C VAL A 80 -10.16 1.77 35.61
N ALA A 81 -8.95 1.60 36.14
CA ALA A 81 -8.15 0.41 35.89
C ALA A 81 -8.92 -0.86 36.28
N GLY A 82 -8.93 -1.85 35.40
CA GLY A 82 -9.78 -3.05 35.52
C GLY A 82 -11.13 -2.95 34.80
N GLY A 83 -11.47 -1.78 34.25
CA GLY A 83 -12.63 -1.60 33.38
C GLY A 83 -12.50 -2.32 32.02
N GLY A 84 -13.62 -2.50 31.33
CA GLY A 84 -13.68 -3.17 30.03
C GLY A 84 -13.24 -2.31 28.84
N PHE A 85 -13.11 -2.96 27.68
CA PHE A 85 -12.76 -2.33 26.40
C PHE A 85 -13.82 -2.65 25.35
N SER A 86 -14.17 -1.66 24.52
CA SER A 86 -14.94 -1.85 23.30
C SER A 86 -13.98 -1.75 22.11
N ILE A 87 -13.75 -2.87 21.42
CA ILE A 87 -12.68 -2.98 20.42
C ILE A 87 -13.30 -3.26 19.05
N VAL A 88 -12.87 -2.48 18.05
CA VAL A 88 -13.09 -2.76 16.63
C VAL A 88 -11.73 -3.07 16.01
N GLY A 89 -11.62 -4.25 15.40
CA GLY A 89 -10.41 -4.71 14.73
C GLY A 89 -10.58 -4.72 13.21
N ALA A 90 -9.57 -4.25 12.51
CA ALA A 90 -9.41 -4.36 11.06
C ALA A 90 -7.92 -4.53 10.71
N HIS A 91 -7.59 -4.72 9.44
CA HIS A 91 -6.21 -4.81 8.96
C HIS A 91 -5.96 -3.78 7.85
N THR A 92 -4.70 -3.36 7.68
CA THR A 92 -4.30 -2.23 6.83
C THR A 92 -3.73 -2.66 5.48
N ASP A 93 -3.51 -3.96 5.29
CA ASP A 93 -2.88 -4.56 4.14
C ASP A 93 -3.88 -5.20 3.19
N SER A 94 -3.39 -5.50 1.99
CA SER A 94 -4.15 -6.18 0.94
C SER A 94 -3.18 -7.01 0.10
N PRO A 95 -3.65 -8.08 -0.57
CA PRO A 95 -2.81 -8.82 -1.48
C PRO A 95 -2.21 -7.92 -2.57
N VAL A 96 -0.89 -7.98 -2.74
CA VAL A 96 -0.12 -7.04 -3.58
C VAL A 96 1.12 -7.73 -4.14
N LEU A 97 1.68 -7.19 -5.22
CA LEU A 97 3.05 -7.50 -5.65
C LEU A 97 4.03 -6.58 -4.95
N LYS A 98 4.92 -7.13 -4.13
CA LYS A 98 6.00 -6.38 -3.44
C LYS A 98 7.29 -6.47 -4.24
N LEU A 99 8.10 -5.41 -4.20
CA LEU A 99 9.45 -5.46 -4.77
C LEU A 99 10.31 -6.44 -3.97
N LYS A 100 11.02 -7.36 -4.65
CA LYS A 100 12.07 -8.14 -3.99
C LYS A 100 13.24 -7.22 -3.59
N PRO A 101 13.98 -7.54 -2.51
CA PRO A 101 15.14 -6.74 -2.10
C PRO A 101 16.19 -6.59 -3.21
N CYS A 102 16.47 -7.68 -3.92
CA CYS A 102 17.24 -7.70 -5.17
C CYS A 102 16.26 -7.84 -6.33
N SER A 103 15.82 -6.72 -6.90
CA SER A 103 14.74 -6.70 -7.91
C SER A 103 15.19 -6.40 -9.34
N LYS A 104 16.46 -6.02 -9.56
CA LYS A 104 16.96 -5.71 -10.90
C LYS A 104 16.99 -6.97 -11.75
N LYS A 105 16.23 -6.97 -12.85
CA LYS A 105 16.20 -8.07 -13.83
C LYS A 105 16.25 -7.53 -15.25
N SER A 106 16.91 -8.25 -16.15
CA SER A 106 16.93 -7.92 -17.57
C SER A 106 16.79 -9.18 -18.40
N VAL A 107 15.77 -9.19 -19.28
CA VAL A 107 15.41 -10.36 -20.08
C VAL A 107 15.00 -9.89 -21.47
N LYS A 108 15.62 -10.45 -22.51
CA LYS A 108 15.27 -10.21 -23.93
C LYS A 108 15.14 -8.73 -24.31
N GLY A 109 16.06 -7.88 -23.84
CA GLY A 109 16.08 -6.44 -24.13
C GLY A 109 15.17 -5.58 -23.25
N TYR A 110 14.41 -6.17 -22.33
CA TYR A 110 13.57 -5.47 -21.37
C TYR A 110 14.22 -5.37 -19.99
N GLN A 111 14.05 -4.23 -19.35
CA GLN A 111 14.27 -4.05 -17.92
C GLN A 111 13.00 -4.46 -17.19
N GLN A 112 13.12 -5.48 -16.34
CA GLN A 112 12.05 -5.99 -15.51
C GLN A 112 12.38 -5.77 -14.04
N ILE A 113 11.34 -5.89 -13.22
CA ILE A 113 11.45 -5.82 -11.77
C ILE A 113 10.99 -7.15 -11.19
N ASP A 114 11.83 -7.81 -10.41
CA ASP A 114 11.40 -8.98 -9.65
C ASP A 114 10.51 -8.57 -8.48
N VAL A 115 9.38 -9.28 -8.38
CA VAL A 115 8.33 -9.06 -7.38
C VAL A 115 8.01 -10.34 -6.64
N GLU A 116 7.45 -10.18 -5.44
CA GLU A 116 6.95 -11.24 -4.60
C GLU A 116 5.43 -11.06 -4.40
N ALA A 117 4.70 -12.15 -4.56
CA ALA A 117 3.28 -12.22 -4.31
C ALA A 117 2.99 -12.23 -2.79
N TYR A 118 2.48 -11.12 -2.27
CA TYR A 118 2.08 -11.01 -0.87
C TYR A 118 0.59 -11.33 -0.72
N GLY A 119 0.25 -12.32 0.11
CA GLY A 119 -1.13 -12.73 0.40
C GLY A 119 -1.76 -13.64 -0.66
N GLY A 120 -3.09 -13.76 -0.63
CA GLY A 120 -3.89 -14.63 -1.49
C GLY A 120 -4.52 -13.91 -2.69
N GLY A 121 -3.72 -13.17 -3.47
CA GLY A 121 -4.23 -12.36 -4.58
C GLY A 121 -4.76 -13.17 -5.76
N LEU A 122 -5.74 -12.58 -6.46
CA LEU A 122 -6.18 -13.05 -7.78
C LEU A 122 -5.19 -12.57 -8.85
N TRP A 123 -4.04 -13.23 -8.95
CA TRP A 123 -2.88 -12.71 -9.70
C TRP A 123 -3.13 -12.45 -11.19
N HIS A 124 -4.12 -13.10 -11.79
CA HIS A 124 -4.52 -12.84 -13.17
C HIS A 124 -5.05 -11.42 -13.40
N THR A 125 -5.64 -10.77 -12.37
CA THR A 125 -6.21 -9.42 -12.49
C THR A 125 -5.15 -8.32 -12.53
N TRP A 126 -3.90 -8.65 -12.21
CA TRP A 126 -2.73 -7.77 -12.24
C TRP A 126 -2.14 -7.62 -13.64
N PHE A 127 -2.43 -8.55 -14.54
CA PHE A 127 -2.02 -8.46 -15.92
C PHE A 127 -2.73 -7.31 -16.63
N ASP A 128 -2.02 -6.68 -17.56
CA ASP A 128 -2.52 -5.62 -18.43
C ASP A 128 -3.05 -4.35 -17.73
N ARG A 129 -2.65 -4.15 -16.47
CA ARG A 129 -2.91 -2.93 -15.70
C ARG A 129 -1.78 -1.91 -15.86
N GLU A 130 -2.15 -0.64 -15.76
CA GLU A 130 -1.21 0.46 -15.56
C GLU A 130 -0.79 0.48 -14.08
N LEU A 131 0.39 -0.09 -13.80
CA LEU A 131 0.88 -0.23 -12.44
C LEU A 131 1.89 0.88 -12.13
N SER A 132 2.02 1.19 -10.84
CA SER A 132 3.05 2.06 -10.31
C SER A 132 3.63 1.50 -9.01
N VAL A 133 4.53 2.25 -8.38
CA VAL A 133 5.21 1.87 -7.14
C VAL A 133 4.85 2.85 -6.03
N ALA A 134 4.49 2.29 -4.89
CA ALA A 134 4.35 3.01 -3.64
C ALA A 134 4.91 2.19 -2.48
N GLY A 135 5.37 2.86 -1.42
CA GLY A 135 5.97 2.18 -0.27
C GLY A 135 6.63 3.15 0.69
N ALA A 136 7.55 2.60 1.48
CA ALA A 136 8.44 3.37 2.34
C ALA A 136 9.89 2.99 2.04
N VAL A 137 10.78 3.97 2.08
CA VAL A 137 12.21 3.79 1.94
C VAL A 137 12.92 4.27 3.19
N ILE A 138 13.99 3.59 3.59
CA ILE A 138 14.90 4.07 4.62
C ILE A 138 16.08 4.74 3.92
N VAL A 139 16.30 6.02 4.19
CA VAL A 139 17.38 6.81 3.60
C VAL A 139 18.36 7.26 4.67
N ARG A 140 19.65 7.18 4.36
CA ARG A 140 20.70 7.77 5.20
C ARG A 140 20.76 9.28 4.95
N GLN A 141 20.68 10.07 6.01
CA GLN A 141 20.81 11.53 5.97
C GLN A 141 22.29 11.95 6.04
N PRO A 142 22.62 13.18 5.60
CA PRO A 142 23.88 13.82 5.97
C PRO A 142 24.06 13.76 7.50
N GLY A 143 25.24 13.33 7.96
CA GLY A 143 25.50 13.09 9.40
C GLY A 143 25.22 11.66 9.89
N GLY A 144 24.75 10.76 9.01
CA GLY A 144 24.74 9.31 9.28
C GLY A 144 23.46 8.76 9.90
N ALA A 145 22.52 9.61 10.33
CA ALA A 145 21.20 9.18 10.80
C ALA A 145 20.36 8.52 9.69
N PHE A 146 19.39 7.68 10.06
CA PHE A 146 18.46 7.05 9.12
C PHE A 146 17.05 7.63 9.28
N GLN A 147 16.34 7.80 8.16
CA GLN A 147 14.98 8.32 8.15
C GLN A 147 14.09 7.48 7.23
N LYS A 148 12.88 7.16 7.68
CA LYS A 148 11.82 6.59 6.84
C LYS A 148 11.14 7.68 6.03
N ARG A 149 11.00 7.50 4.72
CA ARG A 149 10.21 8.37 3.83
C ARG A 149 9.18 7.55 3.07
N LEU A 150 7.98 8.08 2.93
CA LEU A 150 6.96 7.50 2.07
C LEU A 150 7.22 7.92 0.62
N VAL A 151 7.00 6.99 -0.30
CA VAL A 151 7.16 7.22 -1.73
C VAL A 151 5.90 6.71 -2.41
N CYS A 152 5.36 7.52 -3.32
CA CYS A 152 4.24 7.15 -4.18
C CYS A 152 4.44 7.83 -5.53
N VAL A 153 4.72 7.05 -6.57
CA VAL A 153 4.85 7.60 -7.92
C VAL A 153 3.46 7.65 -8.57
N ARG A 154 2.87 8.84 -8.69
CA ARG A 154 1.50 9.01 -9.22
C ARG A 154 1.48 9.12 -10.75
N ARG A 155 2.04 8.12 -11.42
CA ARG A 155 1.93 7.91 -12.87
C ARG A 155 2.16 6.44 -13.21
N PRO A 156 1.59 5.91 -14.31
CA PRO A 156 1.93 4.59 -14.80
C PRO A 156 3.44 4.43 -15.05
N LEU A 157 4.01 3.34 -14.54
CA LEU A 157 5.44 3.01 -14.65
C LEU A 157 5.67 1.59 -15.13
N LEU A 158 4.77 0.69 -14.77
CA LEU A 158 4.98 -0.75 -14.81
C LEU A 158 3.81 -1.41 -15.51
N ARG A 159 4.09 -2.49 -16.23
CA ARG A 159 3.05 -3.34 -16.82
C ARG A 159 3.47 -4.80 -16.79
N ILE A 160 2.54 -5.67 -16.41
CA ILE A 160 2.67 -7.13 -16.54
C ILE A 160 1.85 -7.53 -17.78
N PRO A 161 2.46 -7.71 -18.95
CA PRO A 161 1.71 -8.02 -20.16
C PRO A 161 1.22 -9.48 -20.13
N ASN A 162 0.00 -9.74 -20.63
CA ASN A 162 -0.41 -11.10 -20.95
C ASN A 162 0.38 -11.65 -22.14
N LEU A 163 0.53 -12.98 -22.17
CA LEU A 163 0.98 -13.67 -23.38
C LEU A 163 -0.14 -13.64 -24.42
N CYS A 164 0.22 -13.39 -25.69
CA CYS A 164 -0.73 -13.39 -26.79
C CYS A 164 -1.47 -14.74 -26.89
N ILE A 165 -2.78 -14.68 -27.07
CA ILE A 165 -3.66 -15.87 -27.14
C ILE A 165 -3.24 -16.87 -28.23
N HIS A 166 -2.69 -16.37 -29.35
CA HIS A 166 -2.21 -17.14 -30.49
C HIS A 166 -1.02 -18.04 -30.14
N LEU A 167 -0.28 -17.73 -29.07
CA LEU A 167 0.87 -18.49 -28.59
C LEU A 167 0.50 -19.49 -27.49
N GLN A 168 -0.80 -19.70 -27.25
CA GLN A 168 -1.31 -20.63 -26.25
C GLN A 168 -2.25 -21.63 -26.89
N THR A 169 -2.19 -22.88 -26.42
CA THR A 169 -3.18 -23.92 -26.73
C THR A 169 -4.53 -23.62 -26.06
N ALA A 170 -5.60 -24.27 -26.50
CA ALA A 170 -6.93 -24.10 -25.89
C ALA A 170 -6.94 -24.47 -24.39
N ASP A 171 -6.25 -25.54 -24.03
CA ASP A 171 -6.17 -26.03 -22.65
C ASP A 171 -5.39 -25.08 -21.72
N GLU A 172 -4.30 -24.47 -22.21
CA GLU A 172 -3.54 -23.47 -21.43
C GLU A 172 -4.38 -22.25 -21.11
N ARG A 173 -5.18 -21.78 -22.08
CA ARG A 173 -6.09 -20.65 -21.88
C ARG A 173 -7.19 -20.96 -20.88
N ALA A 174 -7.73 -22.18 -20.92
CA ALA A 174 -8.76 -22.62 -19.99
C ALA A 174 -8.27 -22.69 -18.54
N LYS A 175 -7.00 -23.07 -18.32
CA LYS A 175 -6.40 -23.19 -16.97
C LYS A 175 -5.97 -21.86 -16.36
N PHE A 176 -5.60 -20.89 -17.20
CA PHE A 176 -4.99 -19.61 -16.78
C PHE A 176 -3.93 -19.78 -15.66
N GLY A 177 -3.00 -20.72 -15.87
CA GLY A 177 -1.98 -21.06 -14.88
C GLY A 177 -0.90 -19.98 -14.76
N VAL A 178 -1.04 -19.07 -13.80
CA VAL A 178 -0.04 -18.03 -13.53
C VAL A 178 1.07 -18.58 -12.63
N ASN A 179 2.28 -18.75 -13.18
CA ASN A 179 3.47 -18.96 -12.36
C ASN A 179 3.90 -17.62 -11.74
N LYS A 180 3.85 -17.54 -10.42
CA LYS A 180 4.12 -16.31 -9.68
C LYS A 180 5.58 -15.84 -9.78
N GLU A 181 6.51 -16.74 -10.05
CA GLU A 181 7.94 -16.44 -10.13
C GLU A 181 8.39 -16.06 -11.55
N THR A 182 7.69 -16.50 -12.60
CA THR A 182 8.12 -16.28 -13.98
C THR A 182 7.17 -15.43 -14.82
N HIS A 183 5.89 -15.29 -14.43
CA HIS A 183 4.89 -14.58 -15.22
C HIS A 183 4.43 -13.25 -14.62
N LEU A 184 4.82 -12.93 -13.38
CA LEU A 184 4.37 -11.72 -12.67
C LEU A 184 5.38 -10.57 -12.67
N GLN A 185 6.50 -10.69 -13.37
CA GLN A 185 7.53 -9.64 -13.40
C GLN A 185 7.11 -8.49 -14.32
N PRO A 186 6.80 -7.30 -13.77
CA PRO A 186 6.48 -6.15 -14.59
C PRO A 186 7.69 -5.68 -15.41
N ILE A 187 7.40 -5.18 -16.61
CA ILE A 187 8.33 -4.46 -17.46
C ILE A 187 8.34 -2.98 -17.01
N LEU A 188 9.54 -2.44 -16.80
CA LEU A 188 9.79 -1.03 -16.50
C LEU A 188 10.20 -0.23 -17.74
N GLY A 189 10.90 -0.86 -18.68
CA GLY A 189 11.40 -0.22 -19.88
C GLY A 189 12.28 -1.15 -20.73
N MET A 190 13.00 -0.58 -21.69
CA MET A 190 13.97 -1.31 -22.53
C MET A 190 15.41 -1.01 -22.10
N VAL A 191 16.33 -1.93 -22.35
CA VAL A 191 17.78 -1.72 -22.10
C VAL A 191 18.31 -0.79 -23.19
N SER A 192 18.79 0.41 -22.83
CA SER A 192 19.13 1.48 -23.78
C SER A 192 20.33 1.20 -24.69
N GLU A 193 21.16 0.19 -24.39
CA GLU A 193 22.27 -0.23 -25.28
C GLU A 193 21.81 -0.71 -26.66
N ALA A 194 20.53 -1.06 -26.85
CA ALA A 194 19.99 -1.40 -28.17
C ALA A 194 19.40 -0.19 -28.93
N LEU A 195 19.05 0.89 -28.24
CA LEU A 195 18.44 2.09 -28.84
C LEU A 195 19.48 3.11 -29.33
N ASN A 196 20.68 3.08 -28.75
CA ASN A 196 21.77 4.01 -29.06
C ASN A 196 22.93 3.37 -29.85
N LYS A 197 22.76 2.14 -30.37
CA LYS A 197 23.73 1.58 -31.31
C LYS A 197 23.58 2.32 -32.64
N PRO A 198 24.61 3.01 -33.15
CA PRO A 198 24.56 3.50 -34.53
C PRO A 198 24.36 2.29 -35.45
N ALA A 199 23.51 2.45 -36.47
CA ALA A 199 23.33 1.42 -37.49
C ALA A 199 24.70 1.03 -38.04
N ALA A 200 24.98 -0.27 -38.12
CA ALA A 200 26.21 -0.75 -38.74
C ALA A 200 26.25 -0.25 -40.20
N ALA A 201 27.31 0.48 -40.54
CA ALA A 201 27.58 0.98 -41.89
C ALA A 201 27.95 -0.17 -42.83
#